data_AF-A0A965J338-F1
#
_entry.id   AF-A0A965J338-F1
#
_cell.length_a   1.000
_cell.length_b   1.000
_cell.length_c   1.000
_cell.angle_alpha   90.00
_cell.angle_beta   90.00
_cell.angle_gamma   90.00
#
_symmetry.space_group_name_H-M   'P 1'
#
loop_
_entity.id
_entity.type
_entity.pdbx_description
1 polymer ?
#
loop_
_entity_poly.entity_id
_entity_poly.type
_entity_poly.pdbx_seq_one_letter_code
_entity_poly.pdbx_strand_id
1 'polypeptide(L)'
;FMKTGETLPSPTISERVEVAKDHLLMSIRWKGETLGINEMKRHYTNYFKGIAHFKDYRSRLVSSNELNEILDTLNFISSHADQFHFSSI
;
A
#
# COMPACT_ATOMS: atom_id res chain seq x y z
N PHE A 1 18.80 -22.50 -4.07
CA PHE A 1 20.15 -21.95 -3.85
C PHE A 1 20.06 -20.44 -3.79
N MET A 2 20.21 -19.81 -2.62
CA MET A 2 20.33 -18.35 -2.53
C MET A 2 21.81 -17.98 -2.55
N LYS A 3 22.25 -17.51 -3.72
CA LYS A 3 23.57 -16.92 -3.96
C LYS A 3 23.52 -15.50 -3.38
N THR A 4 24.52 -15.13 -2.58
CA THR A 4 24.69 -13.89 -1.78
C THR A 4 23.95 -13.89 -0.44
N GLY A 5 24.71 -14.00 0.66
CA GLY A 5 24.22 -13.83 2.04
C GLY A 5 23.93 -12.38 2.42
N GLU A 6 23.54 -11.54 1.46
CA GLU A 6 23.21 -10.13 1.67
C GLU A 6 21.72 -9.99 1.94
N THR A 7 21.39 -9.36 3.07
CA THR A 7 20.01 -9.01 3.40
C THR A 7 19.65 -7.79 2.56
N LEU A 8 18.74 -7.95 1.59
CA LEU A 8 18.23 -6.80 0.83
C LEU A 8 17.64 -5.77 1.81
N PRO A 9 17.83 -4.46 1.54
CA PRO A 9 17.20 -3.44 2.35
C PRO A 9 15.68 -3.63 2.35
N SER A 10 15.03 -3.29 3.47
CA SER A 10 13.58 -3.30 3.52
C SER A 10 13.00 -2.33 2.49
N PRO A 11 11.86 -2.66 1.86
CA PRO A 11 11.27 -1.79 0.86
C PRO A 11 10.84 -0.47 1.48
N THR A 12 11.14 0.60 0.76
CA THR A 12 10.73 1.98 1.05
C THR A 12 9.20 2.11 1.01
N ILE A 13 8.70 3.24 1.50
CA ILE A 13 7.26 3.52 1.51
C ILE A 13 6.73 3.71 0.09
N SER A 14 7.47 4.39 -0.80
CA SER A 14 7.09 4.56 -2.20
C SER A 14 7.03 3.23 -2.95
N GLU A 15 7.99 2.32 -2.74
CA GLU A 15 7.96 0.97 -3.33
C GLU A 15 6.74 0.17 -2.82
N ARG A 16 6.41 0.26 -1.52
CA ARG A 16 5.20 -0.38 -0.98
C ARG A 16 3.93 0.19 -1.60
N VAL A 17 3.87 1.51 -1.84
CA VAL A 17 2.75 2.14 -2.55
C VAL A 17 2.63 1.61 -3.98
N GLU A 18 3.74 1.53 -4.70
CA GLU A 18 3.76 1.03 -6.08
C GLU A 18 3.19 -0.39 -6.17
N VAL A 19 3.69 -1.31 -5.34
CA VAL A 19 3.18 -2.69 -5.29
C VAL A 19 1.70 -2.74 -4.89
N ALA A 20 1.25 -1.86 -3.98
CA ALA A 20 -0.16 -1.78 -3.60
C ALA A 20 -1.03 -1.29 -4.77
N LYS A 21 -0.57 -0.30 -5.54
CA LYS A 21 -1.28 0.21 -6.74
C LYS A 21 -1.38 -0.87 -7.81
N ASP A 22 -0.28 -1.57 -8.09
CA ASP A 22 -0.27 -2.65 -9.07
C ASP A 22 -1.24 -3.78 -8.69
N HIS A 23 -1.25 -4.18 -7.42
CA HIS A 23 -2.19 -5.19 -6.94
C HIS A 23 -3.65 -4.72 -7.06
N LEU A 24 -3.95 -3.46 -6.72
CA LEU A 24 -5.28 -2.89 -6.90
C LEU A 24 -5.73 -2.90 -8.36
N LEU A 25 -4.92 -2.36 -9.26
CA LEU A 25 -5.25 -2.27 -10.68
C LEU A 25 -5.36 -3.64 -11.34
N MET A 26 -4.52 -4.59 -10.92
CA MET A 26 -4.66 -5.99 -11.31
C MET A 26 -5.99 -6.54 -10.80
N SER A 27 -6.29 -6.45 -9.50
CA SER A 27 -7.54 -6.95 -8.93
C SER A 27 -8.77 -6.45 -9.70
N ILE A 28 -8.80 -5.15 -10.03
CA ILE A 28 -9.86 -4.52 -10.83
C ILE A 28 -9.91 -5.07 -12.26
N ARG A 29 -8.77 -5.19 -12.94
CA ARG A 29 -8.70 -5.74 -14.31
C ARG A 29 -9.30 -7.14 -14.40
N TRP A 30 -9.05 -7.97 -13.38
CA TRP A 30 -9.47 -9.38 -13.39
C TRP A 30 -10.90 -9.59 -12.86
N LYS A 31 -11.36 -8.75 -11.93
CA LYS A 31 -12.60 -8.99 -11.16
C LYS A 31 -13.68 -7.93 -11.34
N GLY A 32 -13.36 -6.85 -12.05
CA GLY A 32 -14.17 -5.64 -12.08
C GLY A 32 -13.93 -4.73 -10.87
N GLU A 33 -14.36 -3.48 -10.98
CA GLU A 33 -14.02 -2.42 -10.04
C GLU A 33 -14.50 -2.69 -8.61
N THR A 34 -15.81 -2.95 -8.43
CA THR A 34 -16.40 -3.17 -7.10
C THR A 34 -15.76 -4.34 -6.36
N LEU A 35 -15.61 -5.49 -7.02
CA LEU A 35 -15.02 -6.67 -6.38
C LEU A 35 -13.51 -6.49 -6.17
N GLY A 36 -12.82 -5.91 -7.16
CA GLY A 36 -11.39 -5.66 -7.09
C GLY A 36 -10.99 -4.74 -5.93
N ILE A 37 -11.75 -3.65 -5.73
CA ILE A 37 -11.57 -2.72 -4.60
C ILE A 37 -11.88 -3.41 -3.28
N ASN A 38 -13.01 -4.11 -3.17
CA ASN A 38 -13.43 -4.74 -1.91
C ASN A 38 -12.43 -5.78 -1.42
N GLU A 39 -11.87 -6.59 -2.32
CA GLU A 39 -10.83 -7.55 -1.94
C GLU A 39 -9.53 -6.87 -1.52
N MET A 40 -9.17 -5.72 -2.10
CA MET A 40 -7.93 -5.02 -1.74
C MET A 40 -7.91 -4.52 -0.29
N LYS A 41 -9.07 -4.26 0.32
CA LYS A 41 -9.18 -3.65 1.66
C LYS A 41 -8.39 -4.40 2.73
N ARG A 42 -8.42 -5.75 2.73
CA ARG A 42 -7.68 -6.57 3.72
C ARG A 42 -6.15 -6.50 3.55
N HIS A 43 -5.66 -6.10 2.38
CA HIS A 43 -4.24 -6.13 2.04
C HIS A 43 -3.50 -4.85 2.47
N TYR A 44 -4.19 -3.71 2.59
CA TYR A 44 -3.55 -2.44 2.98
C TYR A 44 -2.84 -2.50 4.33
N THR A 45 -3.36 -3.27 5.29
CA THR A 45 -2.68 -3.49 6.58
C THR A 45 -1.29 -4.09 6.42
N ASN A 46 -1.11 -5.01 5.46
CA ASN A 46 0.17 -5.68 5.24
C ASN A 46 1.17 -4.79 4.51
N TYR A 47 0.72 -4.08 3.46
CA TYR A 47 1.57 -3.15 2.72
C TYR A 47 2.19 -2.08 3.64
N PHE A 48 1.37 -1.52 4.53
CA PHE A 48 1.77 -0.39 5.37
C PHE A 48 2.03 -0.78 6.83
N LYS A 49 2.31 -2.06 7.08
CA LYS A 49 2.68 -2.54 8.42
C LYS A 49 3.99 -1.89 8.86
N GLY A 50 4.01 -1.42 10.11
CA GLY A 50 5.19 -0.85 10.76
C GLY A 50 5.39 0.63 10.50
N ILE A 51 4.54 1.30 9.73
CA ILE A 51 4.61 2.75 9.52
C ILE A 51 3.94 3.47 10.69
N ALA A 52 4.66 4.38 11.34
CA ALA A 52 4.16 5.16 12.45
C ALA A 52 3.03 6.12 11.99
N HIS A 53 2.06 6.37 12.87
CA HIS A 53 0.94 7.29 12.64
C HIS A 53 0.13 7.03 11.35
N PHE A 54 0.15 5.81 10.80
CA PHE A 54 -0.50 5.47 9.52
C PHE A 54 -2.00 5.11 9.63
N LYS A 55 -2.57 5.14 10.84
CA LYS A 55 -3.93 4.65 11.12
C LYS A 55 -4.99 5.33 10.24
N ASP A 56 -4.91 6.65 10.09
CA ASP A 56 -5.92 7.44 9.38
C ASP A 56 -5.89 7.19 7.87
N TYR A 57 -4.69 7.11 7.28
CA TYR A 57 -4.49 6.74 5.88
C TYR A 57 -5.02 5.35 5.58
N ARG A 58 -4.69 4.37 6.44
CA ARG A 58 -5.25 3.02 6.31
C ARG A 58 -6.76 3.02 6.42
N SER A 59 -7.34 3.80 7.35
CA SER A 59 -8.78 3.90 7.50
C SER A 59 -9.45 4.38 6.21
N ARG A 60 -8.90 5.42 5.57
CA ARG A 60 -9.39 5.94 4.28
C ARG A 60 -9.33 4.88 3.18
N LEU A 61 -8.20 4.17 3.07
CA LEU A 61 -8.01 3.11 2.07
C LEU A 61 -8.99 1.94 2.23
N VAL A 62 -9.33 1.55 3.46
CA VAL A 62 -10.26 0.42 3.69
C VAL A 62 -11.73 0.83 3.63
N SER A 63 -12.06 2.10 3.82
CA SER A 63 -13.43 2.60 3.80
C SER A 63 -13.88 3.08 2.43
N SER A 64 -12.96 3.53 1.56
CA SER A 64 -13.33 4.01 0.23
C SER A 64 -13.77 2.87 -0.70
N ASN A 65 -14.71 3.18 -1.57
CA ASN A 65 -15.19 2.32 -2.66
C ASN A 65 -14.86 2.91 -4.04
N GLU A 66 -14.24 4.08 -4.09
CA GLU A 66 -13.97 4.82 -5.32
C GLU A 66 -12.51 4.67 -5.71
N LEU A 67 -12.24 4.20 -6.93
CA LEU A 67 -10.87 3.98 -7.39
C LEU A 67 -10.01 5.25 -7.30
N ASN A 68 -10.57 6.40 -7.70
CA ASN A 68 -9.83 7.67 -7.70
C ASN A 68 -9.43 8.10 -6.29
N GLU A 69 -10.32 8.01 -5.30
CA GLU A 69 -9.98 8.35 -3.90
C GLU A 69 -8.88 7.47 -3.33
N ILE A 70 -8.90 6.17 -3.68
CA ILE A 70 -7.87 5.21 -3.28
C ILE A 70 -6.54 5.58 -3.93
N LEU A 71 -6.52 5.84 -5.24
CA LEU A 71 -5.33 6.22 -5.97
C LEU A 71 -4.76 7.57 -5.48
N ASP A 72 -5.61 8.55 -5.20
CA ASP A 72 -5.21 9.83 -4.65
C ASP A 72 -4.60 9.69 -3.27
N THR A 73 -5.18 8.85 -2.41
CA THR A 73 -4.62 8.54 -1.09
C THR A 73 -3.24 7.88 -1.23
N LEU A 74 -3.11 6.89 -2.12
CA LEU A 74 -1.83 6.20 -2.38
C LEU A 74 -0.78 7.16 -2.95
N ASN A 75 -1.16 8.01 -3.91
CA ASN A 75 -0.27 9.02 -4.50
C ASN A 75 0.19 10.03 -3.46
N PHE A 76 -0.71 10.49 -2.58
CA PHE A 76 -0.36 11.38 -1.46
C PHE A 76 0.66 10.73 -0.53
N ILE A 77 0.48 9.45 -0.18
CA ILE A 77 1.45 8.72 0.67
C ILE A 77 2.81 8.65 -0.01
N SER A 78 2.84 8.39 -1.33
CA SER A 78 4.10 8.29 -2.08
C SER A 78 4.82 9.64 -2.20
N SER A 79 4.09 10.73 -2.46
CA SER A 79 4.69 12.07 -2.61
C SER A 79 5.17 12.68 -1.30
N HIS A 80 4.65 12.22 -0.17
CA HIS A 80 5.05 12.65 1.17
C HIS A 80 5.72 11.52 1.95
N ALA A 81 6.39 10.59 1.25
CA ALA A 81 7.04 9.43 1.86
C ALA A 81 8.05 9.82 2.96
N ASP A 82 8.66 11.00 2.84
CA ASP A 82 9.58 11.61 3.79
C ASP A 82 8.94 11.97 5.14
N GLN A 83 7.62 12.18 5.17
CA GLN A 83 6.87 12.48 6.40
C GLN A 83 6.57 11.23 7.23
N PHE A 84 6.73 10.06 6.63
CA PHE A 84 6.46 8.78 7.26
C PHE A 84 7.76 8.11 7.67
N HIS A 85 7.76 7.52 8.86
CA HIS A 85 8.87 6.73 9.35
C HIS A 85 8.36 5.38 9.86
N PHE A 86 9.22 4.38 9.81
CA PHE A 86 8.93 3.11 10.45
C PHE A 86 9.02 3.28 11.96
N SER A 87 8.04 2.73 12.68
CA SER A 87 8.10 2.66 14.14
C SER A 87 9.36 1.88 14.52
N SER A 88 10.19 2.51 15.34
CA SER A 88 11.18 1.78 16.13
C SER A 88 10.39 0.85 17.06
N ILE A 89 10.70 -0.45 16.98
CA ILE A 89 10.21 -1.45 17.94
C ILE A 89 10.92 -1.21 19.27
#